data_AF-A0A4V3HRE4-F1
#
_entry.id   AF-A0A4V3HRE4-F1
#
_cell.length_a   1.000
_cell.length_b   1.000
_cell.length_c   1.000
_cell.angle_alpha   90.00
_cell.angle_beta   90.00
_cell.angle_gamma   90.00
#
_symmetry.space_group_name_H-M   'P 1'
#
loop_
_entity.id
_entity.type
_entity.pdbx_description
1 polymer ?
#
loop_
_entity_poly.entity_id
_entity_poly.type
_entity_poly.pdbx_seq_one_letter_code
_entity_poly.pdbx_strand_id
1 'polypeptide(L)'
;MRPICTRCSTVGRRVFSISARLHFQKPIQQILAQPTWSVASLLPPDDAHAKTETPITRTKLHHLLRLSALPLPENEAEEAAMLGTLHSQLHFVRDVQSVDTSGVEPLYSLRDETTRGMEDATIGLDQLAQALQNEARFGHKKRPKRSRDAEPDPETVAAEAWNPLETASRTAGKYFVVQSKKAEL
;
A
#
# COMPACT_ATOMS: atom_id res chain seq x y z
N MET A 1 30.27 35.35 -40.51
CA MET A 1 29.09 34.47 -40.49
C MET A 1 29.46 33.20 -39.74
N ARG A 2 28.70 32.83 -38.71
CA ARG A 2 29.03 31.75 -37.76
C ARG A 2 28.48 30.41 -38.26
N PRO A 3 29.26 29.32 -38.27
CA PRO A 3 28.70 27.98 -38.47
C PRO A 3 28.14 27.42 -37.16
N ILE A 4 27.04 26.71 -37.32
CA ILE A 4 26.18 26.09 -36.32
C ILE A 4 26.90 24.91 -35.67
N CYS A 5 26.93 24.89 -34.34
CA CYS A 5 27.46 23.78 -33.55
C CYS A 5 26.32 22.82 -33.21
N THR A 6 26.31 21.66 -33.85
CA THR A 6 25.38 20.55 -33.57
C THR A 6 25.81 19.83 -32.29
N ARG A 7 25.09 20.04 -31.19
CA ARG A 7 25.23 19.20 -29.98
C ARG A 7 24.34 17.97 -30.12
N CYS A 8 24.94 16.82 -30.42
CA CYS A 8 24.33 15.52 -30.13
C CYS A 8 24.31 15.31 -28.62
N SER A 9 23.13 15.32 -28.01
CA SER A 9 22.95 14.81 -26.64
C SER A 9 22.66 13.32 -26.69
N THR A 10 23.70 12.50 -26.58
CA THR A 10 23.52 11.06 -26.33
C THR A 10 23.04 10.87 -24.90
N VAL A 11 21.82 10.37 -24.74
CA VAL A 11 21.29 9.87 -23.47
C VAL A 11 22.19 8.72 -23.03
N GLY A 12 23.01 8.97 -22.00
CA GLY A 12 23.83 7.94 -21.38
C GLY A 12 22.94 6.92 -20.68
N ARG A 13 22.63 5.81 -21.36
CA ARG A 13 22.16 4.58 -20.70
C ARG A 13 23.23 4.18 -19.69
N ARG A 14 22.94 4.29 -18.39
CA ARG A 14 23.68 3.54 -17.36
C ARG A 14 23.33 2.07 -17.52
N VAL A 15 24.08 1.38 -18.37
CA VAL A 15 24.15 -0.07 -18.33
C VAL A 15 24.94 -0.41 -17.07
N PHE A 16 24.27 -0.95 -16.06
CA PHE A 16 24.98 -1.62 -14.96
C PHE A 16 25.61 -2.89 -15.54
N SER A 17 26.84 -2.77 -16.05
CA SER A 17 27.64 -3.96 -16.34
C SER A 17 28.15 -4.49 -15.01
N ILE A 18 27.49 -5.51 -14.47
CA ILE A 18 28.10 -6.35 -13.43
C ILE A 18 29.11 -7.26 -14.14
N SER A 19 30.25 -6.69 -14.49
CA SER A 19 31.47 -7.47 -14.76
C SER A 19 32.54 -7.01 -13.79
N ALA A 20 32.19 -7.05 -12.50
CA ALA A 20 33.19 -7.16 -11.47
C ALA A 20 33.79 -8.57 -11.61
N ARG A 21 34.79 -8.73 -12.47
CA ARG A 21 35.71 -9.85 -12.34
C ARG A 21 36.29 -9.70 -10.94
N LEU A 22 35.86 -10.57 -10.03
CA LEU A 22 36.48 -10.70 -8.73
C LEU A 22 37.91 -11.16 -8.99
N HIS A 23 38.84 -10.20 -9.10
CA HIS A 23 40.25 -10.48 -8.89
C HIS A 23 40.41 -10.81 -7.40
N PHE A 24 39.95 -12.00 -7.01
CA PHE A 24 40.12 -12.52 -5.67
C PHE A 24 41.60 -12.89 -5.51
N GLN A 25 42.40 -11.92 -5.10
CA GLN A 25 43.78 -12.12 -4.63
C GLN A 25 43.83 -12.83 -3.26
N LYS A 26 42.68 -13.23 -2.70
CA LYS A 26 42.57 -13.94 -1.42
C LYS A 26 41.71 -15.20 -1.60
N PRO A 27 42.10 -16.34 -1.02
CA PRO A 27 41.31 -17.57 -1.06
C PRO A 27 39.96 -17.35 -0.37
N ILE A 28 38.88 -17.95 -0.91
CA ILE A 28 37.49 -17.83 -0.42
C ILE A 28 37.40 -18.02 1.11
N GLN A 29 38.16 -18.97 1.66
CA GLN A 29 38.24 -19.24 3.10
C GLN A 29 38.66 -18.02 3.91
N GLN A 30 39.55 -17.17 3.40
CA GLN A 30 40.05 -15.98 4.09
C GLN A 30 39.06 -14.81 4.02
N ILE A 31 38.15 -14.81 3.03
CA ILE A 31 37.04 -13.85 2.94
C ILE A 31 35.92 -14.25 3.89
N LEU A 32 35.56 -15.55 3.91
CA LEU A 32 34.53 -16.08 4.81
C LEU A 32 35.00 -16.17 6.27
N ALA A 33 36.31 -16.15 6.53
CA ALA A 33 36.88 -16.09 7.88
C ALA A 33 36.75 -14.71 8.55
N GLN A 34 36.54 -13.65 7.76
CA GLN A 34 36.23 -12.35 8.33
C GLN A 34 34.74 -12.33 8.70
N PRO A 35 34.38 -12.06 9.97
CA PRO A 35 32.98 -11.99 10.35
C PRO A 35 32.34 -10.77 9.68
N THR A 36 31.68 -11.02 8.56
CA THR A 36 30.69 -10.08 8.01
C THR A 36 29.42 -10.18 8.84
N TRP A 37 28.62 -9.10 8.86
CA TRP A 37 27.29 -9.10 9.48
C TRP A 37 26.55 -10.42 9.20
N SER A 38 26.09 -11.10 10.26
CA SER A 38 25.23 -12.28 10.13
C SER A 38 23.78 -11.84 10.06
N VAL A 39 22.99 -12.41 9.14
CA VAL A 39 21.53 -12.14 9.09
C VAL A 39 20.85 -12.46 10.42
N ALA A 40 21.41 -13.38 11.22
CA ALA A 40 20.90 -13.70 12.54
C ALA A 40 20.93 -12.51 13.53
N SER A 41 21.79 -11.50 13.32
CA SER A 41 21.77 -10.30 14.17
C SER A 41 20.62 -9.34 13.86
N LEU A 42 19.85 -9.58 12.79
CA LEU A 42 18.57 -8.89 12.51
C LEU A 42 17.38 -9.55 13.22
N LEU A 43 17.54 -10.77 13.73
CA LEU A 43 16.48 -11.45 14.45
C LEU A 43 16.44 -10.95 15.89
N PRO A 44 15.24 -10.80 16.49
CA PRO A 44 15.13 -10.50 17.91
C PRO A 44 15.88 -11.58 18.71
N PRO A 45 16.76 -11.21 19.66
CA PRO A 45 17.35 -12.18 20.57
C PRO A 45 16.24 -12.92 21.34
N ASP A 46 16.45 -14.20 21.67
CA ASP A 46 15.43 -15.02 22.38
C ASP A 46 14.96 -14.38 23.71
N ASP A 47 15.80 -13.56 24.33
CA ASP A 47 15.52 -12.83 25.58
C ASP A 47 15.01 -11.38 25.37
N ALA A 48 14.86 -10.92 24.12
CA ALA A 48 14.58 -9.52 23.77
C ALA A 48 13.14 -9.08 24.06
N HIS A 49 12.24 -10.03 24.33
CA HIS A 49 10.85 -9.76 24.67
C HIS A 49 10.68 -8.82 25.87
N ALA A 50 11.72 -8.64 26.70
CA ALA A 50 11.70 -7.80 27.89
C ALA A 50 12.18 -6.34 27.69
N LYS A 51 12.85 -5.98 26.58
CA LYS A 51 13.62 -4.73 26.49
C LYS A 51 13.14 -3.68 25.48
N THR A 52 12.00 -3.87 24.81
CA THR A 52 11.52 -2.85 23.87
C THR A 52 10.65 -1.80 24.57
N GLU A 53 10.90 -0.53 24.27
CA GLU A 53 10.44 0.66 25.02
C GLU A 53 8.91 0.89 25.05
N THR A 54 8.11 0.07 24.37
CA THR A 54 6.71 -0.18 24.77
C THR A 54 6.29 -1.59 24.29
N PRO A 55 6.16 -2.59 25.17
CA PRO A 55 5.58 -3.87 24.78
C PRO A 55 4.12 -3.67 24.37
N ILE A 56 3.65 -4.42 23.36
CA ILE A 56 2.23 -4.40 23.02
C ILE A 56 1.48 -5.13 24.13
N THR A 57 0.55 -4.42 24.76
CA THR A 57 -0.31 -4.98 25.79
C THR A 57 -1.39 -5.87 25.17
N ARG A 58 -1.88 -6.84 25.95
CA ARG A 58 -3.06 -7.66 25.62
C ARG A 58 -4.26 -6.83 25.16
N THR A 59 -4.52 -5.72 25.85
CA THR A 59 -5.58 -4.77 25.50
C THR A 59 -5.41 -4.15 24.11
N LYS A 60 -4.16 -3.84 23.72
CA LYS A 60 -3.84 -3.34 22.38
C LYS A 60 -4.00 -4.45 21.34
N LEU A 61 -3.59 -5.69 21.63
CA LEU A 61 -3.83 -6.83 20.74
C LEU A 61 -5.34 -7.01 20.48
N HIS A 62 -6.16 -7.02 21.53
CA HIS A 62 -7.63 -7.13 21.38
C HIS A 62 -8.22 -5.95 20.60
N HIS A 63 -7.68 -4.75 20.78
CA HIS A 63 -8.08 -3.59 20.00
C HIS A 63 -7.76 -3.75 18.51
N LEU A 64 -6.56 -4.26 18.18
CA LEU A 64 -6.16 -4.54 16.81
C LEU A 64 -7.06 -5.61 16.17
N LEU A 65 -7.34 -6.70 16.88
CA LEU A 65 -8.25 -7.75 16.41
C LEU A 65 -9.64 -7.18 16.08
N ARG A 66 -10.14 -6.27 16.90
CA ARG A 66 -11.41 -5.58 16.64
C ARG A 66 -11.36 -4.69 15.39
N LEU A 67 -10.26 -3.96 15.18
CA LEU A 67 -10.08 -3.12 13.99
C LEU A 67 -9.98 -3.95 12.70
N SER A 68 -9.36 -5.13 12.79
CA SER A 68 -9.27 -6.08 11.67
C SER A 68 -10.49 -7.00 11.54
N ALA A 69 -11.55 -6.80 12.34
CA ALA A 69 -12.73 -7.64 12.38
C ALA A 69 -12.44 -9.15 12.60
N LEU A 70 -11.39 -9.47 13.37
CA LEU A 70 -11.02 -10.83 13.76
C LEU A 70 -11.65 -11.19 15.12
N PRO A 71 -11.89 -12.50 15.37
CA PRO A 71 -12.35 -12.97 16.67
C PRO A 71 -11.29 -12.76 17.76
N LEU A 72 -11.74 -12.75 19.02
CA LEU A 72 -10.84 -12.73 20.18
C LEU A 72 -10.21 -14.11 20.39
N PRO A 73 -8.99 -14.20 20.95
CA PRO A 73 -8.35 -15.47 21.29
C PRO A 73 -9.23 -16.30 22.22
N GLU A 74 -9.31 -17.60 21.95
CA GLU A 74 -10.05 -18.52 22.82
C GLU A 74 -9.26 -18.86 24.09
N ASN A 75 -7.93 -18.89 23.98
CA ASN A 75 -7.03 -19.35 25.03
C ASN A 75 -5.84 -18.39 25.23
N GLU A 76 -5.31 -18.35 26.47
CA GLU A 76 -4.13 -17.53 26.80
C GLU A 76 -2.87 -17.97 26.05
N ALA A 77 -2.74 -19.27 25.74
CA ALA A 77 -1.62 -19.78 24.95
C ALA A 77 -1.63 -19.24 23.51
N GLU A 78 -2.81 -19.12 22.92
CA GLU A 78 -3.00 -18.55 21.58
C GLU A 78 -2.70 -17.04 21.60
N GLU A 79 -3.20 -16.34 22.62
CA GLU A 79 -2.90 -14.92 22.85
C GLU A 79 -1.39 -14.67 22.98
N ALA A 80 -0.69 -15.49 23.76
CA ALA A 80 0.77 -15.39 23.92
C ALA A 80 1.52 -15.65 22.60
N ALA A 81 1.09 -16.64 21.80
CA ALA A 81 1.67 -16.92 20.49
C ALA A 81 1.44 -15.75 19.50
N MET A 82 0.26 -15.15 19.50
CA MET A 82 -0.04 -13.95 18.71
C MET A 82 0.82 -12.76 19.14
N LEU A 83 0.98 -12.53 20.44
CA LEU A 83 1.88 -11.49 20.96
C LEU A 83 3.33 -11.75 20.57
N GLY A 84 3.83 -12.98 20.65
CA GLY A 84 5.19 -13.33 20.24
C GLY A 84 5.44 -13.05 18.77
N THR A 85 4.47 -13.42 17.92
CA THR A 85 4.50 -13.13 16.47
C THR A 85 4.51 -11.64 16.19
N LEU A 86 3.64 -10.88 16.84
CA LEU A 86 3.53 -9.44 16.66
C LEU A 86 4.79 -8.69 17.11
N HIS A 87 5.40 -9.09 18.22
CA HIS A 87 6.68 -8.53 18.66
C HIS A 87 7.79 -8.80 17.65
N SER A 88 7.84 -10.00 17.08
CA SER A 88 8.83 -10.37 16.06
C SER A 88 8.68 -9.54 14.78
N GLN A 89 7.43 -9.35 14.32
CA GLN A 89 7.13 -8.49 13.18
C GLN A 89 7.53 -7.04 13.43
N LEU A 90 7.25 -6.50 14.63
CA LEU A 90 7.59 -5.12 14.96
C LEU A 90 9.08 -4.89 15.15
N HIS A 91 9.83 -5.89 15.60
CA HIS A 91 11.29 -5.81 15.63
C HIS A 91 11.82 -5.51 14.22
N PHE A 92 11.43 -6.33 13.25
CA PHE A 92 11.82 -6.14 11.86
C PHE A 92 11.42 -4.76 11.31
N VAL A 93 10.19 -4.31 11.58
CA VAL A 93 9.74 -2.98 11.13
C VAL A 93 10.55 -1.85 11.76
N ARG A 94 10.90 -1.96 13.05
CA ARG A 94 11.73 -0.95 13.73
C ARG A 94 13.14 -0.91 13.17
N ASP A 95 13.70 -2.05 12.78
CA ASP A 95 15.01 -2.10 12.13
C ASP A 95 14.97 -1.34 10.79
N VAL A 96 13.91 -1.51 9.99
CA VAL A 96 13.70 -0.75 8.75
C VAL A 96 13.54 0.75 9.04
N GLN A 97 12.80 1.11 10.10
CA GLN A 97 12.60 2.51 10.51
C GLN A 97 13.87 3.18 11.02
N SER A 98 14.86 2.40 11.49
CA SER A 98 16.13 2.93 12.00
C SER A 98 17.05 3.48 10.89
N VAL A 99 16.75 3.19 9.63
CA VAL A 99 17.52 3.66 8.48
C VAL A 99 17.33 5.16 8.28
N ASP A 100 18.43 5.89 8.08
CA ASP A 100 18.37 7.32 7.74
C ASP A 100 17.68 7.51 6.39
N THR A 101 16.53 8.17 6.44
CA THR A 101 15.70 8.52 5.28
C THR A 101 15.65 10.04 5.04
N SER A 102 16.60 10.79 5.62
CA SER A 102 16.68 12.24 5.44
C SER A 102 16.83 12.63 3.96
N GLY A 103 15.94 13.51 3.49
CA GLY A 103 15.94 14.01 2.11
C GLY A 103 15.36 13.06 1.05
N VAL A 104 14.71 11.96 1.46
CA VAL A 104 14.02 11.05 0.54
C VAL A 104 12.50 11.24 0.65
N GLU A 105 11.83 11.46 -0.47
CA GLU A 105 10.37 11.54 -0.52
C GLU A 105 9.75 10.13 -0.48
N PRO A 106 8.67 9.90 0.29
CA PRO A 106 7.98 8.61 0.30
C PRO A 106 7.37 8.28 -1.06
N LEU A 107 7.64 7.07 -1.55
CA LEU A 107 6.98 6.56 -2.76
C LEU A 107 5.53 6.18 -2.43
N TYR A 108 4.56 6.85 -3.03
CA TYR A 108 3.13 6.62 -2.73
C TYR A 108 2.53 5.49 -3.56
N SER A 109 2.99 5.33 -4.79
CA SER A 109 2.50 4.31 -5.71
C SER A 109 3.57 3.92 -6.71
N LEU A 110 3.47 2.70 -7.26
CA LEU A 110 4.34 2.27 -8.36
C LEU A 110 3.90 2.91 -9.67
N ARG A 111 4.15 4.23 -9.80
CA ARG A 111 3.86 5.03 -10.98
C ARG A 111 5.08 5.81 -11.42
N ASP A 112 5.03 6.32 -12.64
CA ASP A 112 6.01 7.29 -13.12
C ASP A 112 5.74 8.64 -12.45
N GLU A 113 6.43 8.91 -11.35
CA GLU A 113 6.38 10.18 -10.61
C GLU A 113 7.23 11.29 -11.27
N THR A 114 7.80 11.06 -12.47
CA THR A 114 8.41 12.14 -13.23
C THR A 114 7.38 13.20 -13.59
N THR A 115 7.82 14.43 -13.86
CA THR A 115 6.92 15.52 -14.28
C THR A 115 6.06 15.13 -15.47
N ARG A 116 6.64 14.40 -16.43
CA ARG A 116 5.93 13.87 -17.58
C ARG A 116 4.89 12.81 -17.20
N GLY A 117 5.26 11.84 -16.36
CA GLY A 117 4.32 10.81 -15.90
C GLY A 117 3.15 11.39 -15.10
N MET A 118 3.41 12.44 -14.31
CA MET A 118 2.38 13.20 -13.62
C MET A 118 1.47 13.98 -14.60
N GLU A 119 2.04 14.66 -15.59
CA GLU A 119 1.27 15.37 -16.64
C GLU A 119 0.36 14.41 -17.41
N ASP A 120 0.90 13.25 -17.83
CA ASP A 120 0.15 12.23 -18.57
C ASP A 120 -0.97 11.59 -17.72
N ALA A 121 -0.74 11.41 -16.41
CA ALA A 121 -1.74 10.86 -15.47
C ALA A 121 -2.75 11.89 -14.97
N THR A 122 -2.45 13.19 -15.08
CA THR A 122 -3.32 14.26 -14.57
C THR A 122 -4.49 14.46 -15.51
N ILE A 123 -5.70 14.21 -15.00
CA ILE A 123 -6.93 14.53 -15.72
C ILE A 123 -7.14 16.05 -15.67
N GLY A 124 -6.84 16.71 -16.79
CA GLY A 124 -6.94 18.16 -16.92
C GLY A 124 -8.37 18.68 -17.04
N LEU A 125 -8.54 19.99 -16.85
CA LEU A 125 -9.83 20.68 -17.02
C LEU A 125 -10.39 20.52 -18.44
N ASP A 126 -9.53 20.52 -19.45
CA ASP A 126 -9.93 20.35 -20.85
C ASP A 126 -10.60 18.99 -21.08
N GLN A 127 -10.07 17.94 -20.45
CA GLN A 127 -10.65 16.59 -20.50
C GLN A 127 -12.00 16.52 -19.77
N LEU A 128 -12.16 17.29 -18.69
CA LEU A 128 -13.40 17.36 -17.92
C LEU A 128 -14.41 18.38 -18.47
N ALA A 129 -14.04 19.20 -19.44
CA ALA A 129 -14.83 20.35 -19.88
C ALA A 129 -16.24 19.96 -20.32
N GLN A 130 -16.37 18.88 -21.10
CA GLN A 130 -17.67 18.38 -21.53
C GLN A 130 -18.54 17.90 -20.35
N ALA A 131 -17.95 17.18 -19.39
CA ALA A 131 -18.66 16.70 -18.21
C ALA A 131 -19.12 17.87 -17.32
N LEU A 132 -18.29 18.90 -17.16
CA LEU A 132 -18.61 20.11 -16.38
C LEU A 132 -19.67 20.99 -17.06
N GLN A 133 -19.68 21.06 -18.39
CA GLN A 133 -20.71 21.80 -19.15
C GLN A 133 -22.10 21.20 -19.00
N ASN A 134 -22.18 19.88 -18.83
CA ASN A 134 -23.43 19.16 -18.63
C ASN A 134 -23.99 19.29 -17.20
N GLU A 135 -23.31 19.99 -16.29
CA GLU A 135 -23.78 20.20 -14.92
C GLU A 135 -24.92 21.22 -14.85
N ALA A 136 -26.01 20.84 -14.20
CA ALA A 136 -27.15 21.71 -13.95
C ALA A 136 -26.99 22.42 -12.59
N ARG A 137 -27.30 23.71 -12.53
CA ARG A 137 -27.35 24.46 -11.27
C ARG A 137 -28.70 24.21 -10.58
N PHE A 138 -28.68 23.65 -9.38
CA PHE A 138 -29.89 23.27 -8.66
C PHE A 138 -30.11 24.08 -7.37
N GLY A 139 -31.39 24.34 -7.07
CA GLY A 139 -31.85 25.00 -5.84
C GLY A 139 -31.54 26.50 -5.76
N HIS A 140 -31.94 27.12 -4.65
CA HIS A 140 -31.81 28.57 -4.43
C HIS A 140 -30.35 29.06 -4.46
N LYS A 141 -29.42 28.26 -3.91
CA LYS A 141 -27.98 28.55 -3.89
C LYS A 141 -27.24 28.15 -5.17
N LYS A 142 -27.94 27.70 -6.22
CA LYS A 142 -27.39 27.36 -7.55
C LYS A 142 -26.15 26.45 -7.50
N ARG A 143 -26.15 25.43 -6.65
CA ARG A 143 -25.01 24.50 -6.55
C ARG A 143 -24.92 23.65 -7.83
N PRO A 144 -23.74 23.51 -8.45
CA PRO A 144 -23.55 22.61 -9.59
C PRO A 144 -23.89 21.17 -9.17
N LYS A 145 -24.69 20.50 -9.99
CA LYS A 145 -25.05 19.10 -9.81
C LYS A 145 -24.95 18.42 -11.18
N ARG A 146 -24.25 17.29 -11.23
CA ARG A 146 -24.22 16.43 -12.43
C ARG A 146 -25.62 15.89 -12.69
N SER A 147 -26.14 16.10 -13.89
CA SER A 147 -27.39 15.49 -14.32
C SER A 147 -27.19 13.98 -14.41
N ARG A 148 -28.12 13.21 -13.82
CA ARG A 148 -28.18 11.75 -13.98
C ARG A 148 -29.14 11.36 -15.11
N ASP A 149 -29.76 12.35 -15.75
CA ASP A 149 -30.85 12.19 -16.71
C ASP A 149 -30.35 12.05 -18.16
N ALA A 150 -29.03 12.04 -18.38
CA ALA A 150 -28.50 11.56 -19.65
C ALA A 150 -28.79 10.06 -19.72
N GLU A 151 -29.46 9.62 -20.79
CA GLU A 151 -29.70 8.20 -21.04
C GLU A 151 -28.37 7.46 -20.87
N PRO A 152 -28.25 6.57 -19.86
CA PRO A 152 -27.03 5.83 -19.65
C PRO A 152 -26.67 5.08 -20.93
N ASP A 153 -25.39 5.08 -21.30
CA ASP A 153 -24.92 4.32 -22.46
C ASP A 153 -25.48 2.89 -22.38
N PRO A 154 -25.95 2.29 -23.48
CA PRO A 154 -26.59 0.98 -23.44
C PRO A 154 -25.70 -0.10 -22.83
N GLU A 155 -24.37 0.05 -22.93
CA GLU A 155 -23.37 -0.79 -22.26
C GLU A 155 -23.39 -0.64 -20.73
N THR A 156 -23.57 0.59 -20.22
CA THR A 156 -23.71 0.83 -18.77
C THR A 156 -25.02 0.29 -18.22
N VAL A 157 -26.13 0.41 -18.96
CA VAL A 157 -27.41 -0.21 -18.59
C VAL A 157 -27.29 -1.73 -18.53
N ALA A 158 -26.65 -2.35 -19.53
CA ALA A 158 -26.43 -3.79 -19.54
C ALA A 158 -25.52 -4.24 -18.39
N ALA A 159 -24.50 -3.46 -18.04
CA ALA A 159 -23.63 -3.73 -16.90
C ALA A 159 -24.34 -3.54 -15.55
N GLU A 160 -25.27 -2.58 -15.44
CA GLU A 160 -26.06 -2.32 -14.23
C GLU A 160 -27.26 -3.27 -14.07
N ALA A 161 -27.63 -4.02 -15.12
CA ALA A 161 -28.72 -5.01 -15.10
C ALA A 161 -28.38 -6.32 -14.33
N TRP A 162 -27.25 -6.38 -13.62
CA TRP A 162 -26.92 -7.50 -12.76
C TRP A 162 -27.76 -7.49 -11.48
N ASN A 163 -28.08 -8.67 -10.95
CA ASN A 163 -28.80 -8.78 -9.69
C ASN A 163 -27.81 -8.71 -8.51
N PRO A 164 -27.85 -7.65 -7.67
CA PRO A 164 -26.88 -7.46 -6.60
C PRO A 164 -26.89 -8.57 -5.53
N LEU A 165 -27.96 -9.35 -5.47
CA LEU A 165 -28.21 -10.34 -4.43
C LEU A 165 -27.75 -11.76 -4.82
N GLU A 166 -27.31 -12.01 -6.05
CA GLU A 166 -26.97 -13.36 -6.52
C GLU A 166 -25.81 -13.99 -5.76
N THR A 167 -24.80 -13.19 -5.40
CA THR A 167 -23.62 -13.69 -4.67
C THR A 167 -23.82 -13.74 -3.15
N ALA A 168 -24.97 -13.27 -2.65
CA ALA A 168 -25.23 -13.22 -1.22
C ALA A 168 -25.61 -14.59 -0.66
N SER A 169 -25.00 -14.98 0.46
CA SER A 169 -25.37 -16.22 1.16
C SER A 169 -26.74 -16.15 1.84
N ARG A 170 -27.19 -14.95 2.24
CA ARG A 170 -28.49 -14.72 2.91
C ARG A 170 -29.12 -13.43 2.42
N THR A 171 -30.38 -13.55 2.02
CA THR A 171 -31.20 -12.45 1.52
C THR A 171 -32.60 -12.51 2.11
N ALA A 172 -33.20 -11.37 2.42
CA ALA A 172 -34.62 -11.27 2.75
C ALA A 172 -35.27 -10.33 1.73
N GLY A 173 -35.96 -10.93 0.75
CA GLY A 173 -36.53 -10.18 -0.36
C GLY A 173 -35.44 -9.43 -1.13
N LYS A 174 -35.49 -8.09 -1.09
CA LYS A 174 -34.59 -7.19 -1.82
C LYS A 174 -33.40 -6.70 -1.00
N TYR A 175 -33.14 -7.28 0.17
CA TYR A 175 -32.14 -6.80 1.11
C TYR A 175 -31.14 -7.89 1.50
N PHE A 176 -29.89 -7.47 1.69
CA PHE A 176 -28.89 -8.29 2.39
C PHE A 176 -29.26 -8.39 3.87
N VAL A 177 -29.12 -9.59 4.45
CA VAL A 177 -29.41 -9.84 5.86
C VAL A 177 -28.13 -10.17 6.59
N VAL A 178 -27.79 -9.34 7.58
CA VAL A 178 -26.69 -9.58 8.51
C VAL A 178 -27.30 -9.90 9.87
N GLN A 179 -26.77 -10.92 10.56
CA GLN A 179 -27.16 -11.20 11.93
C GLN A 179 -26.63 -10.09 12.84
N SER A 180 -27.53 -9.22 13.31
CA SER A 180 -27.19 -8.35 14.43
C SER A 180 -27.13 -9.20 15.69
N LYS A 181 -26.04 -9.11 16.46
CA LYS A 181 -25.94 -9.73 17.78
C LYS A 181 -26.96 -9.06 18.71
N LYS A 182 -28.16 -9.62 18.82
CA LYS A 182 -29.09 -9.32 19.92
C LYS A 182 -28.80 -10.34 21.01
N ALA A 183 -28.34 -9.83 22.15
CA ALA A 183 -27.84 -10.61 23.27
C ALA A 183 -28.85 -11.63 23.82
N GLU A 184 -28.26 -12.73 24.30
CA GLU A 184 -28.67 -13.66 25.35
C GLU A 184 -30.06 -13.43 25.99
N LEU A 185 -30.91 -14.46 25.87
CA LEU A 185 -31.88 -14.87 26.88
C LEU A 185 -31.39 -16.20 27.46
#